data_AF-R5KFY4-F1
#
_entry.id   AF-R5KFY4-F1
#
_cell.length_a   1.000
_cell.length_b   1.000
_cell.length_c   1.000
_cell.angle_alpha   90.00
_cell.angle_beta   90.00
_cell.angle_gamma   90.00
#
_symmetry.space_group_name_H-M   'P 1'
#
loop_
_entity.id
_entity.type
_entity.pdbx_description
1 polymer ?
#
loop_
_entity_poly.entity_id
_entity_poly.type
_entity_poly.pdbx_seq_one_letter_code
_entity_poly.pdbx_strand_id
1 'polypeptide(L)'
;MARKKRLLIFTGIYVIVLLTVSTYFALRLIDKSAVASFKKLYSVYSQALLITVNDMDGDTGCYFSSDKHINSDFSGCDKFYKRFATNLKVTKYCKNNALSAGCLPVYKSYAKTSACAGYSESMMNRFNQVFVMNDNTNLIVFNQPANVQKPLFAVDSNGKLVPNKSGYDLFSLVIMRNSNGYYYFHPDVTYCLPQEKGGIHRLQDVYK
;
A
#
# COMPACT_ATOMS: atom_id res chain seq x y z
N MET A 1 34.97 -29.64 -35.81
CA MET A 1 33.57 -29.26 -35.44
C MET A 1 33.21 -29.49 -33.96
N ALA A 2 33.59 -30.62 -33.34
CA ALA A 2 33.17 -30.96 -31.97
C ALA A 2 33.61 -29.97 -30.87
N ARG A 3 34.81 -29.39 -30.96
CA ARG A 3 35.35 -28.43 -29.97
C ARG A 3 34.59 -27.09 -29.95
N LYS A 4 34.16 -26.60 -31.12
CA LYS A 4 33.31 -25.40 -31.25
C LYS A 4 31.92 -25.64 -30.66
N LYS A 5 31.32 -26.82 -30.89
CA LYS A 5 30.03 -27.20 -30.28
C LYS A 5 30.11 -27.28 -28.75
N ARG A 6 31.17 -27.87 -28.18
CA ARG A 6 31.38 -27.91 -26.72
C ARG A 6 31.57 -26.52 -26.11
N LEU A 7 32.33 -25.64 -26.76
CA LEU A 7 32.53 -24.26 -26.30
C LEU A 7 31.22 -23.46 -26.29
N LEU A 8 30.38 -23.63 -27.31
CA LEU A 8 29.04 -23.01 -27.39
C LEU A 8 28.12 -23.51 -26.26
N ILE A 9 28.19 -24.80 -25.91
CA ILE A 9 27.41 -25.37 -24.81
C ILE A 9 27.87 -24.78 -23.46
N PHE A 10 29.18 -24.74 -23.19
CA PHE A 10 29.69 -24.19 -21.94
C PHE A 10 29.42 -22.69 -21.79
N THR A 11 29.55 -21.91 -22.87
CA THR A 11 29.19 -20.49 -22.85
C THR A 11 27.70 -20.27 -22.64
N GLY A 12 26.84 -21.09 -23.27
CA GLY A 12 25.40 -21.08 -23.02
C GLY A 12 25.04 -21.37 -21.55
N ILE A 13 25.64 -22.40 -20.95
CA ILE A 13 25.45 -22.73 -19.53
C ILE A 13 25.92 -21.57 -18.64
N TYR A 14 27.08 -20.99 -18.93
CA TYR A 14 27.62 -19.87 -18.16
C TYR A 14 26.69 -18.65 -18.19
N VAL A 15 26.14 -18.30 -19.34
CA VAL A 15 25.15 -17.21 -19.47
C VAL A 15 23.89 -17.50 -18.65
N ILE A 16 23.38 -18.74 -18.69
CA ILE A 16 22.21 -19.14 -17.88
C ILE A 16 22.51 -18.98 -16.38
N VAL A 17 23.68 -19.42 -15.91
CA VAL A 17 24.08 -19.29 -14.50
C VAL A 17 24.22 -17.82 -14.09
N LEU A 18 24.80 -16.96 -14.94
CA LEU A 18 24.88 -15.53 -14.65
C LEU A 18 23.49 -14.88 -14.56
N LEU A 19 22.56 -15.26 -15.44
CA LEU A 19 21.18 -14.75 -15.41
C LEU A 19 20.44 -15.21 -14.15
N THR A 20 20.62 -16.46 -13.71
CA THR A 20 19.97 -16.94 -12.47
C THR A 20 20.54 -16.28 -11.22
N VAL A 21 21.87 -16.09 -11.15
CA VAL A 21 22.50 -15.40 -10.02
C VAL A 21 22.08 -13.93 -9.97
N SER A 22 22.12 -13.22 -11.10
CA SER A 22 21.74 -11.81 -11.15
C SER A 22 20.26 -11.59 -10.78
N THR A 23 19.36 -12.44 -11.28
CA THR A 23 17.94 -12.38 -10.89
C THR A 23 17.73 -12.67 -9.41
N TYR A 24 18.43 -13.64 -8.83
CA TYR A 24 18.38 -13.92 -7.40
C TYR A 24 18.80 -12.70 -6.55
N PHE A 25 19.92 -12.06 -6.90
CA PHE A 25 20.37 -10.85 -6.19
C PHE A 25 19.39 -9.69 -6.36
N ALA A 26 18.85 -9.48 -7.55
CA ALA A 26 17.86 -8.43 -7.82
C ALA A 26 16.60 -8.62 -6.97
N LEU A 27 16.06 -9.84 -6.90
CA LEU A 27 14.90 -10.15 -6.07
C LEU A 27 15.17 -9.86 -4.58
N ARG A 28 16.35 -10.25 -4.09
CA ARG A 28 16.73 -9.99 -2.69
C ARG A 28 16.85 -8.49 -2.38
N LEU A 29 17.30 -7.68 -3.34
CA LEU A 29 17.33 -6.23 -3.19
C LEU A 29 15.92 -5.64 -3.18
N ILE A 30 15.03 -6.14 -4.03
CA ILE A 30 13.62 -5.74 -4.04
C ILE A 30 12.98 -6.03 -2.67
N ASP A 31 13.15 -7.24 -2.12
CA ASP A 31 12.61 -7.59 -0.80
C ASP A 31 13.12 -6.65 0.30
N LYS A 32 14.43 -6.35 0.31
CA LYS A 32 15.01 -5.40 1.27
C LYS A 32 14.47 -3.98 1.11
N SER A 33 14.29 -3.54 -0.13
CA SER A 33 13.74 -2.21 -0.44
C SER A 33 12.26 -2.10 -0.04
N ALA A 34 11.48 -3.18 -0.18
CA ALA A 34 10.11 -3.27 0.28
C ALA A 34 10.02 -3.08 1.81
N VAL A 35 10.85 -3.81 2.57
CA VAL A 35 10.92 -3.67 4.03
C VAL A 35 11.32 -2.24 4.44
N ALA A 36 12.35 -1.67 3.81
CA ALA A 36 12.82 -0.33 4.14
C ALA A 36 11.78 0.77 3.80
N SER A 37 11.19 0.71 2.61
CA SER A 37 10.16 1.66 2.17
C SER A 37 8.91 1.57 3.04
N PHE A 38 8.46 0.36 3.37
CA PHE A 38 7.34 0.14 4.26
C PHE A 38 7.61 0.67 5.68
N LYS A 39 8.78 0.41 6.28
CA LYS A 39 9.13 0.96 7.61
C LYS A 39 9.08 2.48 7.64
N LYS A 40 9.64 3.14 6.60
CA LYS A 40 9.60 4.60 6.45
C LYS A 40 8.15 5.08 6.36
N LEU A 41 7.37 4.48 5.47
CA LEU A 41 5.97 4.82 5.26
C LEU A 41 5.16 4.67 6.54
N TYR A 42 5.23 3.51 7.18
CA TYR A 42 4.46 3.21 8.39
C TYR A 42 4.77 4.20 9.52
N SER A 43 6.04 4.58 9.70
CA SER A 43 6.43 5.59 10.70
C SER A 43 5.83 6.96 10.40
N VAL A 44 5.94 7.43 9.15
CA VAL A 44 5.39 8.73 8.72
C VAL A 44 3.87 8.76 8.88
N TYR A 45 3.19 7.70 8.44
CA TYR A 45 1.73 7.63 8.49
C TYR A 45 1.22 7.50 9.93
N SER A 46 1.94 6.78 10.79
CA SER A 46 1.57 6.67 12.21
C SER A 46 1.69 8.02 12.92
N GLN A 47 2.75 8.79 12.62
CA GLN A 47 2.89 10.16 13.12
C GLN A 47 1.79 11.07 12.60
N ALA A 48 1.50 11.02 11.29
CA ALA A 48 0.42 11.80 10.69
C ALA A 48 -0.96 11.42 11.28
N LEU A 49 -1.17 10.17 11.66
CA LEU A 49 -2.41 9.71 12.29
C LEU A 49 -2.58 10.36 13.67
N LEU A 50 -1.53 10.34 14.50
CA LEU A 50 -1.55 10.95 15.83
C LEU A 50 -1.79 12.47 15.75
N ILE A 51 -1.13 13.16 14.82
CA ILE A 51 -1.35 14.60 14.59
C ILE A 51 -2.80 14.84 14.17
N THR A 52 -3.32 14.05 13.24
CA THR A 52 -4.69 14.21 12.74
C THR A 52 -5.74 13.95 13.82
N VAL A 53 -5.51 12.97 14.70
CA VAL A 53 -6.37 12.71 15.86
C VAL A 53 -6.38 13.91 16.79
N ASN A 54 -5.21 14.49 17.07
CA ASN A 54 -5.09 15.69 17.91
C ASN A 54 -5.77 16.91 17.27
N ASP A 55 -5.60 17.13 15.96
CA ASP A 55 -6.27 18.21 15.20
C ASP A 55 -7.79 18.06 15.12
N MET A 56 -8.31 16.88 15.46
CA MET A 56 -9.73 16.54 15.48
C MET A 56 -10.24 16.32 16.92
N ASP A 57 -9.56 16.90 17.92
CA ASP A 57 -9.98 16.87 19.33
C ASP A 57 -10.12 15.46 19.92
N GLY A 58 -9.38 14.48 19.37
CA GLY A 58 -9.31 13.10 19.88
C GLY A 58 -10.35 12.13 19.29
N ASP A 59 -11.35 12.61 18.56
CA ASP A 59 -12.33 11.74 17.86
C ASP A 59 -12.41 12.08 16.37
N THR A 60 -11.98 11.15 15.53
CA THR A 60 -11.94 11.36 14.09
C THR A 60 -13.25 11.00 13.40
N GLY A 61 -14.13 10.23 14.06
CA GLY A 61 -15.28 9.59 13.43
C GLY A 61 -14.92 8.69 12.23
N CYS A 62 -13.67 8.23 12.14
CA CYS A 62 -13.18 7.38 11.05
C CYS A 62 -12.26 6.28 11.57
N TYR A 63 -12.85 5.20 12.08
CA TYR A 63 -12.13 4.04 12.58
C TYR A 63 -12.99 2.78 12.63
N PHE A 64 -12.34 1.63 12.58
CA PHE A 64 -12.91 0.38 13.07
C PHE A 64 -12.62 0.24 14.56
N SER A 65 -13.61 -0.15 15.35
CA SER A 65 -13.39 -0.46 16.76
C SER A 65 -12.74 -1.83 16.89
N SER A 66 -11.71 -1.94 17.72
CA SER A 66 -11.17 -3.24 18.14
C SER A 66 -11.89 -3.83 19.36
N ASP A 67 -12.75 -3.05 19.99
CA ASP A 67 -13.61 -3.50 21.09
C ASP A 67 -15.01 -3.82 20.55
N LYS A 68 -15.57 -4.96 20.96
CA LYS A 68 -16.91 -5.42 20.53
C LYS A 68 -18.05 -4.59 21.12
N HIS A 69 -17.80 -3.86 22.20
CA HIS A 69 -18.79 -3.03 22.89
C HIS A 69 -18.84 -1.59 22.36
N ILE A 70 -17.85 -1.20 21.55
CA ILE A 70 -17.79 0.12 20.91
C ILE A 70 -18.04 -0.08 19.42
N ASN A 71 -19.01 0.65 18.89
CA ASN A 71 -19.29 0.60 17.46
C ASN A 71 -18.16 1.27 16.67
N SER A 72 -17.91 0.76 15.46
CA SER A 72 -17.08 1.45 14.48
C SER A 72 -17.77 2.73 14.02
N ASP A 73 -17.02 3.79 13.75
CA ASP A 73 -17.56 5.05 13.25
C ASP A 73 -16.89 5.43 11.93
N PHE A 74 -17.71 5.69 10.92
CA PHE A 74 -17.29 6.06 9.57
C PHE A 74 -17.81 7.45 9.15
N SER A 75 -18.59 8.12 10.01
CA SER A 75 -19.28 9.38 9.71
C SER A 75 -18.32 10.54 9.43
N GLY A 76 -17.12 10.49 10.03
CA GLY A 76 -16.08 11.50 9.92
C GLY A 76 -15.01 11.22 8.85
N CYS A 77 -15.11 10.13 8.09
CA CYS A 77 -14.03 9.73 7.17
C CYS A 77 -13.68 10.77 6.09
N ASP A 78 -14.66 11.49 5.52
CA ASP A 78 -14.36 12.56 4.58
C ASP A 78 -13.53 13.70 5.21
N LYS A 79 -13.89 14.13 6.43
CA LYS A 79 -13.14 15.15 7.18
C LYS A 79 -11.76 14.63 7.59
N PHE A 80 -11.68 13.39 8.04
CA PHE A 80 -10.43 12.73 8.41
C PHE A 80 -9.45 12.74 7.24
N TYR A 81 -9.83 12.23 6.06
CA TYR A 81 -8.90 12.14 4.92
C TYR A 81 -8.40 13.50 4.46
N LYS A 82 -9.22 14.57 4.54
CA LYS A 82 -8.78 15.93 4.23
C LYS A 82 -7.69 16.42 5.20
N ARG A 83 -7.89 16.19 6.50
CA ARG A 83 -6.91 16.57 7.54
C ARG A 83 -5.65 15.71 7.44
N PHE A 84 -5.81 14.40 7.31
CA PHE A 84 -4.72 13.45 7.15
C PHE A 84 -3.86 13.75 5.92
N ALA A 85 -4.48 14.03 4.77
CA ALA A 85 -3.79 14.46 3.56
C ALA A 85 -2.98 15.77 3.76
N THR A 86 -3.52 16.72 4.53
CA THR A 86 -2.81 17.96 4.86
C THR A 86 -1.56 17.66 5.70
N ASN A 87 -1.70 16.81 6.71
CA ASN A 87 -0.60 16.39 7.59
C ASN A 87 0.46 15.55 6.88
N LEU A 88 0.10 14.88 5.78
CA LEU A 88 1.02 14.16 4.88
C LEU A 88 1.69 15.05 3.81
N LYS A 89 1.40 16.36 3.76
CA LYS A 89 1.97 17.31 2.78
C LYS A 89 1.72 16.88 1.32
N VAL A 90 0.45 16.59 1.02
CA VAL A 90 0.00 16.22 -0.33
C VAL A 90 0.27 17.34 -1.33
N THR A 91 0.82 16.98 -2.50
CA THR A 91 1.15 17.90 -3.60
C THR A 91 0.18 17.78 -4.76
N LYS A 92 -0.49 16.64 -4.91
CA LYS A 92 -1.47 16.40 -5.97
C LYS A 92 -2.63 15.54 -5.49
N TYR A 93 -3.83 15.92 -5.88
CA TYR A 93 -5.07 15.21 -5.55
C TYR A 93 -5.81 14.80 -6.83
N CYS A 94 -6.05 13.51 -6.98
CA CYS A 94 -6.92 12.96 -8.02
C CYS A 94 -8.23 12.51 -7.37
N LYS A 95 -9.30 13.26 -7.58
CA LYS A 95 -10.64 12.90 -7.08
C LYS A 95 -11.17 11.62 -7.74
N ASN A 96 -10.87 11.44 -9.02
CA ASN A 96 -11.25 10.30 -9.85
C ASN A 96 -10.22 10.15 -10.99
N ASN A 97 -10.37 9.12 -11.83
CA ASN A 97 -9.52 8.86 -12.99
C ASN A 97 -8.02 8.91 -12.66
N ALA A 98 -7.64 8.37 -11.49
CA ALA A 98 -6.31 8.47 -10.93
C ALA A 98 -5.23 7.87 -11.84
N LEU A 99 -5.55 6.82 -12.61
CA LEU A 99 -4.60 6.24 -13.56
C LEU A 99 -4.30 7.21 -14.70
N SER A 100 -5.32 7.70 -15.42
CA SER A 100 -5.12 8.60 -16.57
C SER A 100 -4.59 9.97 -16.16
N ALA A 101 -4.92 10.43 -14.94
CA ALA A 101 -4.36 11.63 -14.35
C ALA A 101 -2.93 11.43 -13.82
N GLY A 102 -2.39 10.21 -13.86
CA GLY A 102 -1.03 9.90 -13.43
C GLY A 102 -0.82 10.07 -11.93
N CYS A 103 -1.77 9.67 -11.09
CA CYS A 103 -1.64 9.61 -9.63
C CYS A 103 -1.18 8.24 -9.12
N LEU A 104 -1.43 7.16 -9.86
CA LEU A 104 -1.00 5.80 -9.51
C LEU A 104 -0.48 5.03 -10.75
N PRO A 105 0.30 3.96 -10.57
CA PRO A 105 0.72 3.06 -11.65
C PRO A 105 -0.35 2.00 -11.93
N VAL A 106 -0.15 1.18 -12.95
CA VAL A 106 -0.88 -0.09 -13.07
C VAL A 106 -0.25 -1.10 -12.11
N TYR A 107 -1.05 -1.69 -11.24
CA TYR A 107 -0.63 -2.75 -10.33
C TYR A 107 -0.76 -4.12 -10.99
N LYS A 108 0.10 -5.06 -10.60
CA LYS A 108 0.11 -6.41 -11.18
C LYS A 108 -1.19 -7.19 -10.92
N SER A 109 -1.80 -6.96 -9.76
CA SER A 109 -3.00 -7.66 -9.32
C SER A 109 -3.89 -6.72 -8.52
N TYR A 110 -5.20 -6.96 -8.61
CA TYR A 110 -6.24 -6.17 -7.95
C TYR A 110 -7.21 -7.08 -7.18
N ALA A 111 -7.96 -6.51 -6.24
CA ALA A 111 -8.95 -7.26 -5.49
C ALA A 111 -10.07 -7.78 -6.41
N LYS A 112 -10.47 -9.04 -6.18
CA LYS A 112 -11.48 -9.74 -7.01
C LYS A 112 -12.79 -10.05 -6.28
N THR A 113 -12.82 -9.92 -4.95
CA THR A 113 -14.00 -10.23 -4.14
C THR A 113 -14.89 -9.00 -3.99
N SER A 114 -16.20 -9.22 -3.90
CA SER A 114 -17.17 -8.14 -3.73
C SER A 114 -16.91 -7.31 -2.47
N ALA A 115 -16.57 -7.94 -1.33
CA ALA A 115 -16.29 -7.24 -0.07
C ALA A 115 -15.06 -6.31 -0.13
N CYS A 116 -14.15 -6.54 -1.08
CA CYS A 116 -12.93 -5.75 -1.27
C CYS A 116 -12.94 -4.98 -2.60
N ALA A 117 -14.12 -4.78 -3.20
CA ALA A 117 -14.26 -4.15 -4.51
C ALA A 117 -13.71 -2.72 -4.53
N GLY A 118 -13.60 -2.05 -3.38
CA GLY A 118 -12.89 -0.76 -3.25
C GLY A 118 -11.42 -0.79 -3.72
N TYR A 119 -10.78 -1.96 -3.81
CA TYR A 119 -9.45 -2.16 -4.43
C TYR A 119 -9.48 -2.96 -5.74
N SER A 120 -10.65 -3.05 -6.38
CA SER A 120 -10.72 -3.53 -7.76
C SER A 120 -10.02 -2.55 -8.69
N GLU A 121 -9.59 -3.06 -9.86
CA GLU A 121 -8.92 -2.25 -10.87
C GLU A 121 -9.72 -1.01 -11.26
N SER A 122 -11.02 -1.18 -11.52
CA SER A 122 -11.88 -0.05 -11.88
C SER A 122 -12.02 0.96 -10.75
N MET A 123 -12.12 0.51 -9.50
CA MET A 123 -12.26 1.43 -8.36
C MET A 123 -10.98 2.25 -8.17
N MET A 124 -9.81 1.60 -8.11
CA MET A 124 -8.54 2.32 -7.94
C MET A 124 -8.26 3.25 -9.12
N ASN A 125 -8.40 2.77 -10.35
CA ASN A 125 -8.00 3.52 -11.53
C ASN A 125 -8.95 4.69 -11.86
N ARG A 126 -10.25 4.56 -11.54
CA ARG A 126 -11.29 5.49 -12.03
C ARG A 126 -12.10 6.20 -10.95
N PHE A 127 -12.35 5.58 -9.80
CA PHE A 127 -13.35 6.10 -8.85
C PHE A 127 -12.78 6.52 -7.50
N ASN A 128 -11.69 5.91 -7.06
CA ASN A 128 -11.08 6.24 -5.79
C ASN A 128 -10.38 7.59 -5.82
N GLN A 129 -10.44 8.24 -4.66
CA GLN A 129 -9.66 9.42 -4.35
C GLN A 129 -8.21 9.00 -4.09
N VAL A 130 -7.28 9.69 -4.74
CA VAL A 130 -5.84 9.45 -4.58
C VAL A 130 -5.14 10.74 -4.23
N PHE A 131 -4.34 10.69 -3.18
CA PHE A 131 -3.48 11.78 -2.75
C PHE A 131 -2.03 11.38 -3.01
N VAL A 132 -1.27 12.26 -3.64
CA VAL A 132 0.15 12.04 -3.96
C VAL A 132 0.97 13.00 -3.11
N MET A 133 1.94 12.48 -2.39
CA MET A 133 2.83 13.24 -1.52
C MET A 133 4.06 13.73 -2.30
N ASN A 134 4.84 14.63 -1.69
CA ASN A 134 6.01 15.23 -2.32
C ASN A 134 7.11 14.22 -2.70
N ASP A 135 7.19 13.06 -2.03
CA ASP A 135 8.12 11.98 -2.36
C ASP A 135 7.54 10.96 -3.38
N ASN A 136 6.48 11.35 -4.09
CA ASN A 136 5.73 10.57 -5.08
C ASN A 136 5.01 9.33 -4.53
N THR A 137 5.12 9.02 -3.24
CA THR A 137 4.24 8.03 -2.61
C THR A 137 2.79 8.47 -2.73
N ASN A 138 1.86 7.54 -2.61
CA ASN A 138 0.44 7.86 -2.69
C ASN A 138 -0.40 7.18 -1.61
N LEU A 139 -1.58 7.74 -1.39
CA LEU A 139 -2.65 7.21 -0.56
C LEU A 139 -3.88 7.07 -1.45
N ILE A 140 -4.47 5.87 -1.49
CA ILE A 140 -5.64 5.51 -2.29
C ILE A 140 -6.76 5.15 -1.31
N VAL A 141 -7.75 6.03 -1.19
CA VAL A 141 -8.85 5.84 -0.25
C VAL A 141 -9.72 4.65 -0.68
N PHE A 142 -10.00 3.73 0.24
CA PHE A 142 -10.97 2.66 -0.01
C PHE A 142 -12.38 3.25 0.00
N ASN A 143 -13.05 3.19 -1.14
CA ASN A 143 -14.43 3.65 -1.29
C ASN A 143 -15.34 2.46 -1.62
N GLN A 144 -16.22 2.10 -0.69
CA GLN A 144 -17.25 1.09 -0.95
C GLN A 144 -18.48 1.24 -0.04
N PRO A 145 -19.69 1.41 -0.61
CA PRO A 145 -20.00 1.66 -2.03
C PRO A 145 -19.35 2.95 -2.55
N ALA A 146 -19.40 3.21 -3.86
CA ALA A 146 -18.71 4.34 -4.47
C ALA A 146 -19.01 5.67 -3.74
N ASN A 147 -17.99 6.51 -3.56
CA ASN A 147 -18.04 7.78 -2.82
C ASN A 147 -18.31 7.67 -1.30
N VAL A 148 -18.27 6.46 -0.72
CA VAL A 148 -18.32 6.28 0.74
C VAL A 148 -16.94 5.86 1.24
N GLN A 149 -16.20 6.82 1.80
CA GLN A 149 -14.89 6.58 2.38
C GLN A 149 -15.01 5.66 3.60
N LYS A 150 -14.07 4.72 3.73
CA LYS A 150 -13.94 3.84 4.90
C LYS A 150 -12.64 4.13 5.66
N PRO A 151 -12.48 3.66 6.92
CA PRO A 151 -11.23 3.77 7.68
C PRO A 151 -10.15 2.78 7.19
N LEU A 152 -9.98 2.71 5.89
CA LEU A 152 -9.10 1.80 5.19
C LEU A 152 -8.62 2.52 3.93
N PHE A 153 -7.32 2.47 3.68
CA PHE A 153 -6.74 3.02 2.46
C PHE A 153 -5.51 2.21 2.05
N ALA A 154 -5.25 2.19 0.75
CA ALA A 154 -4.04 1.62 0.20
C ALA A 154 -2.98 2.70 0.07
N VAL A 155 -1.71 2.29 0.07
CA VAL A 155 -0.56 3.18 -0.04
C VAL A 155 0.48 2.56 -0.93
N ASP A 156 1.03 3.37 -1.83
CA ASP A 156 2.21 3.04 -2.62
C ASP A 156 3.44 3.65 -1.95
N SER A 157 4.32 2.80 -1.41
CA SER A 157 5.47 3.22 -0.62
C SER A 157 6.67 3.70 -1.43
N ASN A 158 6.67 3.52 -2.75
CA ASN A 158 7.82 3.84 -3.61
C ASN A 158 7.49 4.73 -4.81
N GLY A 159 6.22 5.11 -4.98
CA GLY A 159 5.80 6.14 -5.93
C GLY A 159 5.89 5.71 -7.39
N LYS A 160 5.23 4.59 -7.74
CA LYS A 160 5.14 3.98 -9.08
C LYS A 160 6.35 3.18 -9.53
N LEU A 161 7.36 3.04 -8.68
CA LEU A 161 8.52 2.22 -9.01
C LEU A 161 8.12 0.75 -8.97
N VAL A 162 8.73 -0.05 -9.83
CA VAL A 162 8.52 -1.50 -9.82
C VAL A 162 8.88 -2.09 -8.44
N PRO A 163 8.18 -3.14 -7.98
CA PRO A 163 7.34 -4.07 -8.76
C PRO A 163 5.85 -3.73 -8.99
N ASN A 164 5.28 -2.70 -8.38
CA ASN A 164 3.84 -2.38 -8.36
C ASN A 164 2.99 -3.59 -7.93
N LYS A 165 3.30 -4.15 -6.76
CA LYS A 165 2.73 -5.37 -6.20
C LYS A 165 2.38 -5.20 -4.72
N SER A 166 1.26 -5.82 -4.35
CA SER A 166 0.84 -5.94 -2.96
C SER A 166 1.90 -6.63 -2.10
N GLY A 167 2.18 -6.05 -0.93
CA GLY A 167 3.19 -6.54 0.01
C GLY A 167 4.64 -6.20 -0.35
N TYR A 168 4.86 -5.46 -1.44
CA TYR A 168 6.19 -4.98 -1.85
C TYR A 168 6.28 -3.46 -1.82
N ASP A 169 5.33 -2.83 -2.51
CA ASP A 169 5.20 -1.37 -2.57
C ASP A 169 3.76 -0.92 -2.36
N LEU A 170 2.78 -1.75 -2.73
CA LEU A 170 1.37 -1.53 -2.43
C LEU A 170 1.01 -2.19 -1.09
N PHE A 171 0.57 -1.40 -0.13
CA PHE A 171 0.10 -1.84 1.18
C PHE A 171 -1.29 -1.28 1.46
N SER A 172 -1.97 -1.79 2.48
CA SER A 172 -3.23 -1.24 2.98
C SER A 172 -3.15 -1.04 4.47
N LEU A 173 -3.55 0.13 4.95
CA LEU A 173 -3.62 0.45 6.37
C LEU A 173 -5.09 0.60 6.78
N VAL A 174 -5.47 -0.11 7.84
CA VAL A 174 -6.80 -0.02 8.45
C VAL A 174 -6.67 0.82 9.72
N ILE A 175 -7.46 1.89 9.84
CA ILE A 175 -7.50 2.75 11.02
C ILE A 175 -8.34 2.06 12.09
N MET A 176 -7.72 1.74 13.21
CA MET A 176 -8.33 1.10 14.36
C MET A 176 -8.38 2.07 15.54
N ARG A 177 -9.38 1.92 16.39
CA ARG A 177 -9.45 2.57 17.71
C ARG A 177 -9.75 1.52 18.78
N ASN A 178 -9.01 1.56 19.88
CA ASN A 178 -9.28 0.70 21.04
C ASN A 178 -10.22 1.36 22.06
N SER A 179 -10.60 0.62 23.09
CA SER A 179 -11.51 1.09 24.15
C SER A 179 -10.96 2.22 25.01
N ASN A 180 -9.63 2.38 25.06
CA ASN A 180 -8.98 3.52 25.71
C ASN A 180 -8.97 4.78 24.81
N GLY A 181 -9.52 4.69 23.60
CA GLY A 181 -9.58 5.78 22.64
C GLY A 181 -8.34 5.96 21.78
N TYR A 182 -7.32 5.10 21.91
CA TYR A 182 -6.08 5.19 21.12
C TYR A 182 -6.27 4.70 19.69
N TYR A 183 -5.77 5.49 18.75
CA TYR A 183 -5.77 5.17 17.32
C TYR A 183 -4.47 4.50 16.91
N TYR A 184 -4.58 3.49 16.05
CA TYR A 184 -3.45 2.75 15.51
C TYR A 184 -3.81 2.10 14.17
N PHE A 185 -2.82 1.58 13.45
CA PHE A 185 -3.07 0.78 12.25
C PHE A 185 -3.16 -0.70 12.58
N HIS A 186 -4.12 -1.40 11.96
CA HIS A 186 -4.23 -2.84 12.10
C HIS A 186 -2.95 -3.57 11.64
N PRO A 187 -2.54 -4.68 12.28
CA PRO A 187 -1.31 -5.39 11.91
C PRO A 187 -1.33 -6.07 10.54
N ASP A 188 -2.50 -6.34 9.96
CA ASP A 188 -2.63 -6.79 8.56
C ASP A 188 -2.46 -5.60 7.63
N VAL A 189 -1.36 -5.60 6.88
CA VAL A 189 -0.94 -4.50 6.02
C VAL A 189 -1.24 -4.76 4.54
N THR A 190 -2.01 -5.82 4.26
CA THR A 190 -2.52 -6.15 2.91
C THR A 190 -4.00 -6.52 2.93
N TYR A 191 -4.73 -6.11 3.96
CA TYR A 191 -6.17 -6.29 4.07
C TYR A 191 -6.91 -5.81 2.80
N CYS A 192 -7.73 -6.69 2.23
CA CYS A 192 -8.43 -6.49 0.97
C CYS A 192 -7.55 -6.33 -0.29
N LEU A 193 -6.23 -6.43 -0.19
CA LEU A 193 -5.32 -6.49 -1.34
C LEU A 193 -4.99 -7.96 -1.70
N PRO A 194 -4.61 -8.24 -2.95
CA PRO A 194 -4.11 -9.57 -3.33
C PRO A 194 -2.88 -9.97 -2.51
N GLN A 195 -2.77 -11.23 -2.13
CA GLN A 195 -1.58 -11.74 -1.44
C GLN A 195 -0.58 -12.30 -2.45
N GLU A 196 0.56 -11.60 -2.62
CA GLU A 196 1.67 -12.06 -3.45
C GLU A 196 2.66 -12.88 -2.60
N LYS A 197 3.10 -14.04 -3.11
CA LYS A 197 4.06 -14.89 -2.41
C LYS A 197 5.36 -14.13 -2.12
N GLY A 198 5.79 -14.14 -0.86
CA GLY A 198 7.02 -13.49 -0.39
C GLY A 198 6.85 -12.01 -0.04
N GLY A 199 5.67 -11.44 -0.25
CA GLY A 199 5.35 -10.08 0.18
C GLY A 199 5.17 -9.98 1.71
N ILE A 200 5.26 -8.75 2.20
CA ILE A 200 4.92 -8.38 3.56
C ILE A 200 3.39 -8.32 3.66
N HIS A 201 2.80 -9.17 4.49
CA HIS A 201 1.34 -9.19 4.70
C HIS A 201 0.96 -8.70 6.08
N ARG A 202 1.86 -8.84 7.04
CA ARG A 202 1.65 -8.39 8.41
C ARG A 202 2.82 -7.55 8.88
N LEU A 203 2.55 -6.67 9.83
CA LEU A 203 3.57 -5.84 10.46
C LEU A 203 4.72 -6.68 11.05
N GLN A 204 4.44 -7.88 11.55
CA GLN A 204 5.47 -8.79 12.09
C GLN A 204 6.46 -9.28 11.02
N ASP A 205 6.10 -9.30 9.74
CA ASP A 205 7.00 -9.77 8.67
C ASP A 205 8.21 -8.83 8.48
N VAL A 206 8.11 -7.61 8.99
CA VAL A 206 9.07 -6.51 8.83
C VAL A 206 10.09 -6.45 9.99
N TYR A 207 9.78 -7.11 11.11
CA TYR A 207 10.57 -7.11 12.36
C TYR A 207 11.12 -8.49 12.72
N LYS A 208 11.09 -9.45 11.79
CA LYS A 208 11.83 -10.72 11.87
C LYS A 208 13.31 -10.47 11.57
#